data_AF-A0A842XNU5-F1
#
_entry.id   AF-A0A842XNU5-F1
#
_cell.length_a   1.000
_cell.length_b   1.000
_cell.length_c   1.000
_cell.angle_alpha   90.00
_cell.angle_beta   90.00
_cell.angle_gamma   90.00
#
_symmetry.space_group_name_H-M   'P 1'
#
loop_
_entity.id
_entity.type
_entity.pdbx_description
1 polymer ?
#
loop_
_entity_poly.entity_id
_entity_poly.type
_entity_poly.pdbx_seq_one_letter_code
_entity_poly.pdbx_strand_id
1 'polypeptide(L)' 'AATQGLIPQTVGGGLGIERMVRFLTGQSHVRDISLFPRVPGEKIAF' A
#
# COMPACT_ATOMS: atom_id res chain seq x y z
N ALA A 1 -10.68 -17.63 20.20
CA ALA A 1 -9.67 -17.74 19.14
C ALA A 1 -8.28 -17.35 19.63
N ALA A 2 -7.93 -16.05 19.77
CA ALA A 2 -6.60 -15.62 20.22
C ALA A 2 -6.26 -16.06 21.66
N THR A 3 -7.18 -15.85 22.60
CA THR A 3 -7.05 -16.24 24.02
C THR A 3 -7.09 -17.76 24.26
N GLN A 4 -7.50 -18.56 23.27
CA GLN A 4 -7.55 -20.02 23.35
C GLN A 4 -6.27 -20.69 22.83
N GLY A 5 -5.23 -19.92 22.49
CA GLY A 5 -3.97 -20.44 21.95
C GLY A 5 -4.06 -20.99 20.52
N LEU A 6 -5.18 -20.78 19.83
CA LEU A 6 -5.41 -21.29 18.47
C LEU A 6 -4.69 -20.47 17.39
N ILE A 7 -4.17 -19.29 17.75
CA ILE A 7 -3.43 -18.42 16.83
C ILE A 7 -1.95 -18.47 17.23
N PRO A 8 -1.06 -18.99 16.37
CA PRO A 8 0.36 -19.05 16.66
C PRO A 8 0.96 -17.63 16.78
N GLN A 9 2.01 -17.50 17.56
CA GLN A 9 2.78 -16.25 17.63
C GLN A 9 3.52 -16.06 16.31
N THR A 10 3.20 -15.00 15.58
CA THR A 10 3.80 -14.68 14.27
C THR A 10 4.24 -13.23 14.22
N VAL A 11 5.28 -12.94 13.43
CA VAL A 11 5.69 -11.57 13.08
C VAL A 11 5.49 -11.36 11.58
N GLY A 12 5.15 -10.13 11.18
CA GLY A 12 4.93 -9.78 9.79
C GLY A 12 5.09 -8.29 9.54
N GLY A 13 5.29 -7.93 8.27
CA GLY A 13 5.41 -6.55 7.82
C GLY A 13 4.80 -6.38 6.43
N GLY A 14 4.41 -5.15 6.10
CA GLY A 14 3.87 -4.78 4.79
C GLY A 14 4.81 -3.83 4.06
N LEU A 15 5.09 -4.12 2.79
CA LEU A 15 5.85 -3.23 1.91
C LEU A 15 4.91 -2.62 0.86
N GLY A 16 4.81 -1.29 0.86
CA GLY A 16 4.03 -0.58 -0.15
C GLY A 16 4.82 -0.44 -1.45
N ILE A 17 4.55 -1.30 -2.44
CA ILE A 17 5.27 -1.32 -3.72
C ILE A 17 5.22 0.03 -4.44
N GLU A 18 4.03 0.63 -4.56
CA GLU A 18 3.84 1.96 -5.17
C GLU A 18 4.64 3.06 -4.45
N ARG A 19 4.76 2.97 -3.12
CA ARG A 19 5.56 3.91 -2.32
C ARG A 19 7.06 3.69 -2.50
N MET A 20 7.49 2.43 -2.63
CA MET A 20 8.88 2.07 -2.92
C MET A 20 9.27 2.57 -4.32
N VAL A 21 8.44 2.35 -5.33
CA VAL A 21 8.67 2.85 -6.69
C VAL A 21 8.77 4.36 -6.68
N ARG A 22 7.80 5.07 -6.07
CA ARG A 22 7.85 6.53 -5.91
C ARG A 22 9.17 7.00 -5.30
N PHE A 23 9.66 6.33 -4.27
CA PHE A 23 10.93 6.65 -3.62
C PHE A 23 12.12 6.46 -4.56
N LEU A 24 12.21 5.30 -5.23
CA LEU A 24 13.30 4.98 -6.14
C LEU A 24 13.34 5.90 -7.37
N THR A 25 12.17 6.31 -7.87
CA THR A 25 12.05 7.19 -9.04
C THR A 25 12.02 8.67 -8.68
N GLY A 26 12.07 9.04 -7.39
CA GLY A 26 12.07 10.44 -6.94
C GLY A 26 10.78 11.22 -7.21
N GLN A 27 9.65 10.55 -7.39
CA GLN A 27 8.40 11.21 -7.76
C GLN A 27 7.74 11.90 -6.57
N SER A 28 7.12 13.05 -6.83
CA SER A 28 6.50 13.87 -5.78
C SER A 28 5.25 13.21 -5.18
N HIS A 29 4.41 12.59 -6.01
CA HIS A 29 3.16 11.97 -5.60
C HIS A 29 3.03 10.52 -6.11
N VAL A 30 2.32 9.65 -5.39
CA VAL A 30 2.15 8.24 -5.79
C VAL A 30 1.32 8.07 -7.06
N ARG A 31 0.51 9.08 -7.41
CA ARG A 31 -0.26 9.10 -8.65
C ARG A 31 0.63 9.03 -9.90
N ASP A 32 1.86 9.53 -9.80
CA ASP A 32 2.77 9.68 -10.93
C ASP A 32 3.44 8.35 -11.33
N ILE A 33 3.26 7.30 -10.51
CA ILE A 33 3.81 5.96 -10.78
C ILE A 33 2.70 4.92 -11.08
N SER A 34 1.43 5.28 -10.91
CA SER A 34 0.29 4.38 -11.13
C SER A 34 -0.40 4.73 -12.45
N LEU A 35 -0.56 3.75 -13.35
CA LEU A 35 -1.22 3.95 -14.66
C LEU A 35 -2.66 4.48 -14.53
N PHE A 36 -3.37 3.97 -13.53
CA PHE A 36 -4.74 4.38 -13.20
C PHE A 36 -4.75 4.82 -11.73
N PRO A 37 -4.42 6.09 -11.44
CA PRO A 37 -4.23 6.55 -10.07
C PRO A 37 -5.55 6.54 -9.31
N ARG A 38 -5.50 6.08 -8.05
CA ARG A 38 -6.61 6.17 -7.10
C ARG A 38 -6.26 7.16 -6.01
N VAL A 39 -6.61 8.42 -6.24
CA VAL A 39 -6.33 9.49 -5.29
C VAL A 39 -7.52 9.62 -4.32
N PRO A 40 -7.30 9.57 -3.00
CA PRO A 40 -8.37 9.77 -2.02
C PRO A 40 -9.11 11.09 -2.26
N GLY A 41 -10.43 11.03 -2.39
CA GLY A 41 -11.29 12.19 -2.65
C GLY A 41 -11.52 12.54 -4.12
N GLU A 42 -10.77 11.94 -5.06
CA GLU A 42 -11.05 12.07 -6.49
C GLU A 42 -12.13 11.07 -6.94
N LYS A 43 -13.04 11.50 -7.81
CA LYS A 43 -13.96 10.57 -8.49
C LYS A 43 -13.17 9.79 -9.53
N ILE A 44 -13.32 8.46 -9.51
CA ILE A 44 -12.74 7.60 -10.54
C ILE A 44 -13.56 7.78 -11.81
N ALA A 45 -12.96 8.42 -12.82
CA ALA A 45 -13.55 8.50 -14.15
C ALA A 45 -13.22 7.19 -14.90
N PHE A 46 -14.26 6.51 -15.37
CA PHE A 46 -14.18 5.34 -16.24
C PHE A 46 -14.72 5.72 -17.62
#